data_AF-A0A8C6IGR3-F1
#
_entry.id   AF-A0A8C6IGR3-F1
#
_cell.length_a   1.000
_cell.length_b   1.000
_cell.length_c   1.000
_cell.angle_alpha   90.00
_cell.angle_beta   90.00
_cell.angle_gamma   90.00
#
_symmetry.space_group_name_H-M   'P 1'
#
loop_
_entity.id
_entity.type
_entity.pdbx_description
1 polymer ?
#
loop_
_entity_poly.entity_id
_entity_poly.type
_entity_poly.pdbx_seq_one_letter_code
_entity_poly.pdbx_strand_id
1 'polypeptide(L)'
;MGLKAAQKTLFPLRSIDDVVRLFAAELGREEPDLVLLSLVLGFVEHFLAVNRVIPTNVPELTFQPSPAPDPPGGLTYFPVADLSIIAALYARFTAQIRGAVDLSLYPREGGVSSRELVKKVSDVIWNSLSRSYFKDRAHIQSLFSFITGTKLDSSGVAFAVVGACQALGLRDVHLALSEDHAWVVFGPNGEQTAEVTWHGKGNEDRRGQTVNAGVAERSWLYLKGSYMRCDRKMEVAFMVCAINPSIDLHTDSLELLQLQQKLLWLLYDLGHLERYPMALGNLADLEELEPTPGRPDPLTLYHKGIASAKTYYQDEHIYPYMYLAGYHCRNRNVREALQAWADTATVIQDYNYCREDEEIYKEFFEVANDVIPNLLKEAASLLETGEERTGEQAQVRQKVHIVSREAEAAEAEEPWGDEAREGRRRGPRRESKPEEPPPPKKPALDKGPGSGQSAGSGPPRKTSGTVPGTTRGGQEVGNAAQAPAPAASPPPEGPVLTFQSEKMKGMKELLVATKINSSAIKLQLTAQSQVQMKKQKVSTPSDYTLSFLKRQRKGL
;
A
#
# COMPACT_ATOMS: atom_id res chain seq x y z
N MET A 1 -17.67 26.41 18.28
CA MET A 1 -17.93 25.28 17.36
C MET A 1 -18.33 24.05 18.14
N GLY A 2 -19.45 23.45 17.79
CA GLY A 2 -19.93 22.13 18.23
C GLY A 2 -21.01 21.67 17.24
N LEU A 3 -21.62 20.51 17.47
CA LEU A 3 -22.66 19.97 16.59
C LEU A 3 -23.74 21.02 16.27
N LYS A 4 -23.90 21.32 14.98
CA LYS A 4 -24.84 22.31 14.43
C LYS A 4 -26.27 21.75 14.54
N ALA A 5 -27.27 22.63 14.63
CA ALA A 5 -28.68 22.22 14.77
C ALA A 5 -29.10 21.21 13.68
N ALA A 6 -28.76 21.46 12.41
CA ALA A 6 -29.05 20.58 11.28
C ALA A 6 -28.39 19.18 11.35
N GLN A 7 -27.32 19.01 12.13
CA GLN A 7 -26.69 17.71 12.35
C GLN A 7 -27.45 16.94 13.44
N LYS A 8 -27.88 17.66 14.49
CA LYS A 8 -28.62 17.11 15.64
C LYS A 8 -30.01 16.61 15.27
N THR A 9 -30.68 17.23 14.29
CA THR A 9 -32.05 16.88 13.87
C THR A 9 -32.18 15.51 13.20
N LEU A 10 -31.07 14.87 12.84
CA LEU A 10 -31.07 13.51 12.27
C LEU A 10 -31.02 12.42 13.34
N PHE A 11 -30.77 12.77 14.60
CA PHE A 11 -30.71 11.83 15.70
C PHE A 11 -32.07 11.66 16.39
N PRO A 12 -32.35 10.49 17.00
CA PRO A 12 -31.48 9.32 17.11
C PRO A 12 -31.44 8.46 15.84
N LEU A 13 -30.30 7.84 15.55
CA LEU A 13 -30.14 6.91 14.42
C LEU A 13 -30.62 5.53 14.85
N ARG A 14 -31.64 4.98 14.20
CA ARG A 14 -32.32 3.74 14.61
C ARG A 14 -32.11 2.57 13.64
N SER A 15 -31.43 2.82 12.52
CA SER A 15 -31.24 1.87 11.43
C SER A 15 -29.99 2.20 10.61
N ILE A 16 -29.55 1.23 9.80
CA ILE A 16 -28.51 1.43 8.77
C ILE A 16 -28.85 2.65 7.89
N ASP A 17 -30.11 2.78 7.46
CA ASP A 17 -30.52 3.88 6.58
C ASP A 17 -30.48 5.25 7.27
N ASP A 18 -30.64 5.33 8.60
CA ASP A 18 -30.44 6.57 9.35
C ASP A 18 -28.97 6.99 9.37
N VAL A 19 -28.05 6.03 9.50
CA VAL A 19 -26.61 6.30 9.37
C VAL A 19 -26.30 6.78 7.95
N VAL A 20 -26.82 6.11 6.91
CA VAL A 20 -26.65 6.54 5.51
C VAL A 20 -27.21 7.95 5.28
N ARG A 21 -28.37 8.31 5.88
CA ARG A 21 -28.92 9.68 5.83
C ARG A 21 -28.01 10.71 6.51
N LEU A 22 -27.39 10.38 7.65
CA LEU A 22 -26.40 11.25 8.30
C LEU A 22 -25.18 11.47 7.41
N PHE A 23 -24.63 10.39 6.82
CA PHE A 23 -23.50 10.48 5.90
C PHE A 23 -23.84 11.31 4.66
N ALA A 24 -25.02 11.11 4.04
CA ALA A 24 -25.46 11.92 2.91
C ALA A 24 -25.60 13.41 3.27
N ALA A 25 -26.17 13.71 4.44
CA ALA A 25 -26.32 15.08 4.93
C ALA A 25 -24.97 15.77 5.23
N GLU A 26 -23.97 15.03 5.72
CA GLU A 26 -22.61 15.54 5.94
C GLU A 26 -21.81 15.67 4.62
N LEU A 27 -21.92 14.70 3.71
CA LEU A 27 -21.28 14.76 2.39
C LEU A 27 -21.82 15.92 1.54
N GLY A 28 -23.07 16.32 1.70
CA GLY A 28 -23.64 17.53 1.09
C GLY A 28 -23.12 18.86 1.65
N ARG A 29 -22.25 18.86 2.67
CA ARG A 29 -21.65 20.07 3.25
C ARG A 29 -20.31 20.41 2.59
N GLU A 30 -19.87 21.65 2.71
CA GLU A 30 -18.48 22.05 2.39
C GLU A 30 -17.47 21.16 3.14
N GLU A 31 -17.56 21.14 4.48
CA GLU A 31 -16.79 20.25 5.35
C GLU A 31 -17.73 19.26 6.05
N PRO A 32 -17.68 17.95 5.72
CA PRO A 32 -18.30 16.89 6.53
C PRO A 32 -17.54 16.76 7.85
N ASP A 33 -18.26 16.61 8.96
CA ASP A 33 -17.65 16.49 10.29
C ASP A 33 -17.10 15.07 10.53
N LEU A 34 -15.79 14.92 10.36
CA LEU A 34 -15.07 13.65 10.48
C LEU A 34 -15.16 13.07 11.90
N VAL A 35 -15.24 13.95 12.90
CA VAL A 35 -15.34 13.54 14.32
C VAL A 35 -16.70 12.95 14.60
N LEU A 36 -17.78 13.59 14.12
CA LEU A 36 -19.14 13.08 14.24
C LEU A 36 -19.28 11.71 13.55
N LEU A 37 -18.85 11.61 12.30
CA LEU A 37 -19.04 10.40 11.50
C LEU A 37 -18.24 9.21 12.05
N SER A 38 -16.97 9.42 12.44
CA SER A 38 -16.14 8.36 13.04
C SER A 38 -16.65 7.90 14.42
N LEU A 39 -17.21 8.80 15.22
CA LEU A 39 -17.85 8.44 16.49
C LEU A 39 -19.12 7.60 16.29
N VAL A 40 -19.92 7.91 15.26
CA VAL A 40 -21.13 7.13 14.92
C VAL A 40 -20.76 5.74 14.40
N LEU A 41 -19.82 5.63 13.46
CA LEU A 41 -19.37 4.32 12.95
C LEU A 41 -18.82 3.45 14.07
N GLY A 42 -17.90 3.99 14.88
CA GLY A 42 -17.29 3.23 15.98
C GLY A 42 -18.28 2.85 17.10
N PHE A 43 -19.32 3.64 17.35
CA PHE A 43 -20.40 3.28 18.26
C PHE A 43 -21.23 2.11 17.70
N VAL A 44 -21.61 2.16 16.42
CA VAL A 44 -22.41 1.12 15.76
C VAL A 44 -21.60 -0.19 15.64
N GLU A 45 -20.34 -0.11 15.21
CA GLU A 45 -19.42 -1.25 15.15
C GLU A 45 -19.16 -1.88 16.52
N HIS A 46 -19.09 -1.09 17.59
CA HIS A 46 -18.90 -1.64 18.94
C HIS A 46 -20.01 -2.61 19.35
N PHE A 47 -21.27 -2.29 19.05
CA PHE A 47 -22.41 -3.12 19.44
C PHE A 47 -22.80 -4.18 18.40
N LEU A 48 -22.29 -4.10 17.17
CA LEU A 48 -22.53 -5.09 16.12
C LEU A 48 -21.39 -6.11 15.95
N ALA A 49 -20.14 -5.74 16.25
CA ALA A 49 -18.98 -6.64 16.21
C ALA A 49 -18.37 -6.90 17.60
N VAL A 50 -17.96 -5.85 18.34
CA VAL A 50 -17.12 -6.00 19.55
C VAL A 50 -17.84 -6.62 20.74
N ASN A 51 -19.08 -6.19 21.01
CA ASN A 51 -19.89 -6.68 22.11
C ASN A 51 -21.38 -6.61 21.77
N ARG A 52 -21.89 -7.72 21.22
CA ARG A 52 -23.29 -7.89 20.78
C ARG A 52 -24.26 -8.19 21.93
N VAL A 53 -23.80 -8.25 23.18
CA VAL A 53 -24.67 -8.47 24.34
C VAL A 53 -25.37 -7.18 24.71
N ILE A 54 -26.69 -7.12 24.51
CA ILE A 54 -27.54 -5.98 24.89
C ILE A 54 -27.44 -5.77 26.43
N PRO A 55 -26.89 -4.64 26.91
CA PRO A 55 -26.70 -4.41 28.34
C PRO A 55 -28.02 -4.03 29.02
N THR A 56 -28.50 -4.89 29.92
CA THR A 56 -29.74 -4.67 30.68
C THR A 56 -29.60 -3.65 31.81
N ASN A 57 -28.37 -3.22 32.13
CA ASN A 57 -28.04 -2.31 33.22
C ASN A 57 -27.74 -0.86 32.76
N VAL A 58 -27.89 -0.54 31.47
CA VAL A 58 -27.62 0.79 30.91
C VAL A 58 -28.90 1.33 30.27
N PRO A 59 -29.79 2.01 31.02
CA PRO A 59 -31.12 2.39 30.56
C PRO A 59 -31.14 3.45 29.45
N GLU A 60 -30.04 4.18 29.26
CA GLU A 60 -29.88 5.16 28.18
C GLU A 60 -29.56 4.51 26.82
N LEU A 61 -29.12 3.24 26.79
CA LEU A 61 -28.78 2.55 25.56
C LEU A 61 -29.97 1.70 25.10
N THR A 62 -30.56 2.07 23.95
CA THR A 62 -31.70 1.35 23.37
C THR A 62 -31.31 0.62 22.08
N PHE A 63 -32.06 -0.43 21.75
CA PHE A 63 -31.86 -1.23 20.54
C PHE A 63 -33.18 -1.29 19.76
N GLN A 64 -33.12 -1.00 18.47
CA GLN A 64 -34.28 -1.01 17.58
C GLN A 64 -34.42 -2.39 16.94
N PRO A 65 -35.48 -3.16 17.24
CA PRO A 65 -35.76 -4.40 16.51
C PRO A 65 -36.20 -4.09 15.08
N SER A 66 -35.77 -4.93 14.14
CA SER A 66 -36.22 -4.97 12.75
C SER A 66 -36.20 -6.42 12.23
N PRO A 67 -36.97 -6.78 11.19
CA PRO A 67 -36.95 -8.12 10.61
C PRO A 67 -35.55 -8.50 10.10
N ALA A 68 -35.07 -9.68 10.48
CA ALA A 68 -33.86 -10.26 9.89
C ALA A 68 -34.18 -10.87 8.51
N PRO A 69 -33.22 -10.94 7.57
CA PRO A 69 -33.44 -11.55 6.26
C PRO A 69 -33.78 -13.06 6.35
N ASP A 70 -34.63 -13.50 5.42
CA ASP A 70 -35.07 -14.89 5.28
C ASP A 70 -34.25 -15.64 4.23
N PRO A 71 -33.77 -16.88 4.48
CA PRO A 71 -33.67 -17.56 5.78
C PRO A 71 -32.44 -17.06 6.59
N PRO A 72 -32.43 -17.14 7.93
CA PRO A 72 -33.34 -17.89 8.78
C PRO A 72 -34.57 -17.12 9.28
N GLY A 73 -34.66 -15.82 9.00
CA GLY A 73 -35.72 -14.95 9.52
C GLY A 73 -35.57 -14.60 11.01
N GLY A 74 -36.56 -13.89 11.55
CA GLY A 74 -36.60 -13.44 12.94
C GLY A 74 -36.38 -11.94 13.10
N LEU A 75 -35.66 -11.53 14.16
CA LEU A 75 -35.37 -10.12 14.44
C LEU A 75 -33.87 -9.88 14.60
N THR A 76 -33.36 -8.84 13.94
CA THR A 76 -32.08 -8.19 14.27
C THR A 76 -32.32 -6.92 15.10
N TYR A 77 -31.33 -6.53 15.90
CA TYR A 77 -31.39 -5.45 16.87
C TYR A 77 -30.30 -4.41 16.57
N PHE A 78 -30.69 -3.28 16.00
CA PHE A 78 -29.75 -2.21 15.67
C PHE A 78 -29.47 -1.32 16.91
N PRO A 79 -28.20 -1.01 17.24
CA PRO A 79 -27.86 -0.15 18.37
C PRO A 79 -28.28 1.31 18.09
N VAL A 80 -29.21 1.85 18.88
CA VAL A 80 -29.72 3.20 18.65
C VAL A 80 -28.65 4.21 19.05
N ALA A 81 -28.16 4.99 18.09
CA ALA A 81 -27.21 6.06 18.36
C ALA A 81 -28.00 7.29 18.84
N ASP A 82 -28.15 7.42 20.16
CA ASP A 82 -28.84 8.56 20.78
C ASP A 82 -27.99 9.83 20.81
N LEU A 83 -28.65 10.98 20.61
CA LEU A 83 -27.97 12.27 20.50
C LEU A 83 -27.17 12.64 21.75
N SER A 84 -27.67 12.29 22.94
CA SER A 84 -27.00 12.53 24.23
C SER A 84 -25.63 11.85 24.28
N ILE A 85 -25.59 10.56 23.91
CA ILE A 85 -24.39 9.72 23.91
C ILE A 85 -23.37 10.27 22.90
N ILE A 86 -23.77 10.44 21.65
CA ILE A 86 -22.87 10.89 20.58
C ILE A 86 -22.37 12.33 20.82
N ALA A 87 -23.24 13.23 21.29
CA ALA A 87 -22.83 14.59 21.64
C ALA A 87 -21.86 14.65 22.84
N ALA A 88 -22.01 13.77 23.83
CA ALA A 88 -21.10 13.68 24.96
C ALA A 88 -19.70 13.16 24.54
N LEU A 89 -19.65 12.14 23.68
CA LEU A 89 -18.39 11.64 23.10
C LEU A 89 -17.69 12.72 22.25
N TYR A 90 -18.45 13.43 21.41
CA TYR A 90 -17.95 14.55 20.61
C TYR A 90 -17.43 15.71 21.48
N ALA A 91 -18.15 16.03 22.56
CA ALA A 91 -17.71 17.04 23.52
C ALA A 91 -16.41 16.63 24.22
N ARG A 92 -16.26 15.35 24.64
CA ARG A 92 -14.99 14.85 25.19
C ARG A 92 -13.83 15.02 24.22
N PHE A 93 -13.96 14.58 22.97
CA PHE A 93 -12.90 14.72 21.96
C PHE A 93 -12.53 16.18 21.74
N THR A 94 -13.51 17.03 21.43
CA THR A 94 -13.24 18.44 21.12
C THR A 94 -12.71 19.24 22.32
N ALA A 95 -13.10 18.91 23.56
CA ALA A 95 -12.53 19.50 24.77
C ALA A 95 -11.07 19.05 25.00
N GLN A 96 -10.76 17.77 24.81
CA GLN A 96 -9.40 17.22 24.95
C GLN A 96 -8.43 17.89 23.97
N ILE A 97 -8.80 18.01 22.68
CA ILE A 97 -7.95 18.65 21.67
C ILE A 97 -7.79 20.15 21.94
N ARG A 98 -8.88 20.89 22.17
CA ARG A 98 -8.83 22.36 22.38
C ARG A 98 -8.17 22.76 23.69
N GLY A 99 -8.26 21.93 24.74
CA GLY A 99 -7.56 22.16 26.00
C GLY A 99 -6.05 21.89 25.94
N ALA A 100 -5.60 21.10 24.96
CA ALA A 100 -4.19 20.69 24.84
C ALA A 100 -3.41 21.44 23.74
N VAL A 101 -4.09 22.14 22.82
CA VAL A 101 -3.51 22.88 21.70
C VAL A 101 -3.97 24.34 21.73
N ASP A 102 -3.12 25.23 22.26
CA ASP A 102 -3.32 26.67 22.20
C ASP A 102 -2.89 27.21 20.82
N LEU A 103 -3.86 27.56 19.99
CA LEU A 103 -3.63 28.10 18.64
C LEU A 103 -2.95 29.48 18.63
N SER A 104 -2.95 30.23 19.75
CA SER A 104 -2.26 31.53 19.81
C SER A 104 -0.74 31.40 19.74
N LEU A 105 -0.20 30.23 20.09
CA LEU A 105 1.22 29.89 20.01
C LEU A 105 1.67 29.50 18.59
N TYR A 106 0.73 29.33 17.65
CA TYR A 106 1.01 28.85 16.29
C TYR A 106 0.36 29.77 15.24
N PRO A 107 0.99 30.92 14.91
CA PRO A 107 0.50 31.84 13.89
C PRO A 107 0.30 31.14 12.53
N ARG A 108 -0.87 31.37 11.92
CA ARG A 108 -1.27 30.78 10.64
C ARG A 108 -1.24 31.81 9.52
N GLU A 109 -0.04 32.11 9.03
CA GLU A 109 0.14 32.98 7.85
C GLU A 109 -0.63 32.40 6.65
N GLY A 110 -1.36 33.24 5.92
CA GLY A 110 -2.19 32.80 4.78
C GLY A 110 -3.30 31.78 5.11
N GLY A 111 -3.57 31.51 6.40
CA GLY A 111 -4.54 30.49 6.83
C GLY A 111 -4.03 29.05 6.79
N VAL A 112 -2.76 28.81 6.41
CA VAL A 112 -2.17 27.46 6.42
C VAL A 112 -1.56 27.10 7.77
N SER A 113 -1.35 25.81 8.01
CA SER A 113 -0.81 25.27 9.26
C SER A 113 0.70 25.06 9.18
N SER A 114 1.42 25.24 10.29
CA SER A 114 2.86 24.96 10.39
C SER A 114 3.14 23.51 10.77
N ARG A 115 4.37 23.03 10.53
CA ARG A 115 4.82 21.68 10.89
C ARG A 115 4.77 21.46 12.39
N GLU A 116 5.10 22.48 13.16
CA GLU A 116 5.13 22.49 14.63
C GLU A 116 3.71 22.33 15.19
N LEU A 117 2.72 22.98 14.57
CA LEU A 117 1.30 22.82 14.92
C LEU A 117 0.81 21.41 14.60
N VAL A 118 1.09 20.89 13.40
CA VAL A 118 0.71 19.52 13.01
C VAL A 118 1.37 18.48 13.94
N LYS A 119 2.67 18.63 14.23
CA LYS A 119 3.39 17.76 15.16
C LYS A 119 2.82 17.87 16.58
N LYS A 120 2.44 19.06 17.04
CA LYS A 120 1.77 19.26 18.33
C LYS A 120 0.43 18.52 18.41
N VAL A 121 -0.39 18.53 17.35
CA VAL A 121 -1.64 17.75 17.30
C VAL A 121 -1.34 16.24 17.32
N SER A 122 -0.36 15.76 16.54
CA SER A 122 0.11 14.37 16.59
C SER A 122 0.57 13.95 17.99
N ASP A 123 1.32 14.81 18.69
CA ASP A 123 1.77 14.52 20.06
C ASP A 123 0.61 14.53 21.07
N VAL A 124 -0.46 15.31 20.86
CA VAL A 124 -1.66 15.25 21.70
C VAL A 124 -2.40 13.92 21.52
N ILE A 125 -2.60 13.46 20.27
CA ILE A 125 -3.20 12.15 20.00
C ILE A 125 -2.32 11.04 20.58
N TRP A 126 -1.04 11.01 20.24
CA TRP A 126 -0.08 9.98 20.65
C TRP A 126 0.01 9.83 22.18
N ASN A 127 0.20 10.93 22.91
CA ASN A 127 0.34 10.89 24.37
C ASN A 127 -0.98 10.58 25.10
N SER A 128 -2.11 10.59 24.39
CA SER A 128 -3.42 10.17 24.92
C SER A 128 -3.66 8.66 24.77
N LEU A 129 -2.81 7.93 24.05
CA LEU A 129 -2.96 6.48 23.86
C LEU A 129 -2.46 5.69 25.07
N SER A 130 -3.08 4.53 25.29
CA SER A 130 -2.64 3.53 26.26
C SER A 130 -1.18 3.10 25.99
N ARG A 131 -0.35 3.06 27.04
CA ARG A 131 1.09 2.75 26.91
C ARG A 131 1.39 1.33 26.38
N SER A 132 0.46 0.40 26.53
CA SER A 132 0.60 -0.99 26.07
C SER A 132 -0.76 -1.55 25.69
N TYR A 133 -0.88 -1.98 24.44
CA TYR A 133 -2.00 -2.74 23.88
C TYR A 133 -1.53 -3.43 22.60
N PHE A 134 -2.27 -4.44 22.15
CA PHE A 134 -2.03 -5.07 20.85
C PHE A 134 -2.46 -4.10 19.74
N LYS A 135 -1.49 -3.59 18.98
CA LYS A 135 -1.69 -2.64 17.88
C LYS A 135 -2.44 -3.25 16.70
N ASP A 136 -2.25 -4.55 16.48
CA ASP A 136 -2.83 -5.34 15.38
C ASP A 136 -4.24 -5.88 15.77
N ARG A 137 -4.92 -5.26 16.75
CA ARG A 137 -6.24 -5.70 17.24
C ARG A 137 -7.33 -5.06 16.39
N ALA A 138 -8.38 -5.81 16.03
CA ALA A 138 -9.56 -5.26 15.38
C ALA A 138 -10.33 -4.22 16.24
N HIS A 139 -11.13 -3.37 15.58
CA HIS A 139 -12.04 -2.38 16.18
C HIS A 139 -11.36 -1.27 17.02
N ILE A 140 -10.14 -0.90 16.65
CA ILE A 140 -9.43 0.25 17.21
C ILE A 140 -9.05 1.30 16.15
N GLN A 141 -9.73 1.33 15.01
CA GLN A 141 -9.54 2.33 13.96
C GLN A 141 -10.25 3.67 14.24
N SER A 142 -11.35 3.63 15.00
CA SER A 142 -12.30 4.75 15.13
C SER A 142 -12.02 5.70 16.29
N LEU A 143 -12.51 6.94 16.18
CA LEU A 143 -12.49 7.93 17.27
C LEU A 143 -13.35 7.50 18.48
N PHE A 144 -14.31 6.59 18.29
CA PHE A 144 -15.01 5.95 19.40
C PHE A 144 -14.03 5.15 20.25
N SER A 145 -13.16 4.34 19.63
CA SER A 145 -12.13 3.55 20.32
C SER A 145 -11.07 4.43 21.00
N PHE A 146 -10.69 5.55 20.37
CA PHE A 146 -9.83 6.56 21.00
C PHE A 146 -10.46 7.14 22.29
N ILE A 147 -11.73 7.56 22.25
CA ILE A 147 -12.38 8.20 23.40
C ILE A 147 -12.81 7.21 24.48
N THR A 148 -13.26 6.01 24.12
CA THR A 148 -13.74 5.01 25.10
C THR A 148 -12.62 4.11 25.63
N GLY A 149 -11.68 3.72 24.76
CA GLY A 149 -10.63 2.73 25.06
C GLY A 149 -9.19 3.26 25.05
N THR A 150 -8.95 4.50 24.63
CA THR A 150 -7.60 5.11 24.45
C THR A 150 -6.66 4.26 23.58
N LYS A 151 -7.21 3.60 22.56
CA LYS A 151 -6.47 2.74 21.64
C LYS A 151 -6.76 3.21 20.22
N LEU A 152 -5.72 3.22 19.39
CA LEU A 152 -5.84 3.40 17.95
C LEU A 152 -4.92 2.41 17.24
N ASP A 153 -5.25 1.95 16.04
CA ASP A 153 -4.25 1.33 15.16
C ASP A 153 -3.42 2.41 14.44
N SER A 154 -2.47 2.00 13.58
CA SER A 154 -1.56 2.93 12.92
C SER A 154 -2.31 3.99 12.10
N SER A 155 -3.22 3.55 11.23
CA SER A 155 -3.97 4.42 10.32
C SER A 155 -5.02 5.25 11.07
N GLY A 156 -5.63 4.69 12.12
CA GLY A 156 -6.54 5.37 13.03
C GLY A 156 -5.89 6.55 13.75
N VAL A 157 -4.59 6.48 14.09
CA VAL A 157 -3.84 7.63 14.62
C VAL A 157 -3.71 8.75 13.59
N ALA A 158 -3.37 8.44 12.34
CA ALA A 158 -3.26 9.45 11.29
C ALA A 158 -4.61 10.12 11.03
N PHE A 159 -5.68 9.32 10.92
CA PHE A 159 -7.05 9.83 10.80
C PHE A 159 -7.47 10.68 12.02
N ALA A 160 -7.16 10.26 13.25
CA ALA A 160 -7.48 11.02 14.46
C ALA A 160 -6.76 12.38 14.53
N VAL A 161 -5.54 12.48 13.98
CA VAL A 161 -4.85 13.77 13.82
C VAL A 161 -5.58 14.67 12.84
N VAL A 162 -6.04 14.16 11.70
CA VAL A 162 -6.82 14.93 10.72
C VAL A 162 -8.15 15.41 11.32
N GLY A 163 -8.88 14.54 12.03
CA GLY A 163 -10.11 14.91 12.75
C GLY A 163 -9.88 15.95 13.86
N ALA A 164 -8.76 15.87 14.58
CA ALA A 164 -8.37 16.86 15.57
C ALA A 164 -8.01 18.22 14.93
N CYS A 165 -7.29 18.20 13.81
CA CYS A 165 -6.99 19.38 12.99
C CYS A 165 -8.28 20.05 12.48
N GLN A 166 -9.23 19.27 11.96
CA GLN A 166 -10.55 19.79 11.56
C GLN A 166 -11.29 20.43 12.74
N ALA A 167 -11.30 19.80 13.92
CA ALA A 167 -11.94 20.32 15.14
C ALA A 167 -11.31 21.63 15.67
N LEU A 168 -10.08 21.93 15.26
CA LEU A 168 -9.34 23.18 15.49
C LEU A 168 -9.49 24.21 14.34
N GLY A 169 -10.16 23.87 13.24
CA GLY A 169 -10.31 24.73 12.07
C GLY A 169 -9.05 24.79 11.18
N LEU A 170 -8.21 23.76 11.20
CA LEU A 170 -7.03 23.61 10.36
C LEU A 170 -7.41 22.95 9.03
N ARG A 171 -8.08 23.72 8.17
CA ARG A 171 -8.68 23.24 6.92
C ARG A 171 -7.68 22.64 5.93
N ASP A 172 -6.41 23.05 5.98
CA ASP A 172 -5.36 22.62 5.07
C ASP A 172 -4.73 21.26 5.40
N VAL A 173 -4.96 20.73 6.60
CA VAL A 173 -4.38 19.44 7.03
C VAL A 173 -5.27 18.29 6.56
N HIS A 174 -4.71 17.40 5.75
CA HIS A 174 -5.41 16.32 5.08
C HIS A 174 -4.71 14.97 5.25
N LEU A 175 -5.48 13.90 5.12
CA LEU A 175 -4.95 12.53 5.17
C LEU A 175 -4.17 12.23 3.88
N ALA A 176 -3.05 11.53 4.01
CA ALA A 176 -2.35 10.89 2.90
C ALA A 176 -2.21 9.40 3.17
N LEU A 177 -2.46 8.59 2.15
CA LEU A 177 -2.51 7.13 2.21
C LEU A 177 -1.66 6.53 1.10
N SER A 178 -0.77 5.61 1.48
CA SER A 178 -0.30 4.59 0.56
C SER A 178 -1.19 3.35 0.68
N GLU A 179 -0.69 2.21 0.20
CA GLU A 179 -1.38 0.93 0.30
C GLU A 179 -1.21 0.24 1.67
N ASP A 180 -0.26 0.68 2.51
CA ASP A 180 0.01 0.09 3.85
C ASP A 180 0.44 1.13 4.93
N HIS A 181 0.40 2.43 4.63
CA HIS A 181 0.74 3.47 5.60
C HIS A 181 -0.07 4.76 5.43
N ALA A 182 -0.16 5.52 6.51
CA ALA A 182 -0.93 6.74 6.59
C ALA A 182 -0.16 7.87 7.30
N TRP A 183 -0.18 9.05 6.69
CA TRP A 183 0.42 10.27 7.24
C TRP A 183 -0.45 11.49 6.90
N VAL A 184 0.05 12.71 7.10
CA VAL A 184 -0.71 13.93 6.72
C VAL A 184 0.04 14.80 5.72
N VAL A 185 -0.74 15.44 4.85
CA VAL A 185 -0.31 16.55 3.99
C VAL A 185 -0.93 17.86 4.46
N PHE A 186 -0.21 18.97 4.31
CA PHE A 186 -0.61 20.29 4.83
C PHE A 186 0.18 21.44 4.18
N GLY A 187 -0.10 22.67 4.61
CA GLY A 187 0.65 23.85 4.18
C GLY A 187 0.18 24.38 2.81
N PRO A 188 0.94 25.31 2.20
CA PRO A 188 0.64 25.81 0.86
C PRO A 188 0.52 24.66 -0.14
N ASN A 189 -0.57 24.69 -0.93
CA ASN A 189 -0.93 23.67 -1.93
C ASN A 189 -1.06 22.21 -1.40
N GLY A 190 -0.96 21.96 -0.10
CA GLY A 190 -0.87 20.60 0.45
C GLY A 190 0.45 19.88 0.13
N GLU A 191 1.52 20.62 -0.18
CA GLU A 191 2.81 20.03 -0.59
C GLU A 191 3.66 19.52 0.59
N GLN A 192 3.44 20.00 1.82
CA GLN A 192 4.20 19.53 2.97
C GLN A 192 3.64 18.21 3.51
N THR A 193 4.52 17.23 3.74
CA THR A 193 4.17 15.96 4.38
C THR A 193 4.69 15.91 5.81
N ALA A 194 3.93 15.34 6.76
CA ALA A 194 4.43 14.97 8.08
C ALA A 194 3.99 13.56 8.47
N GLU A 195 4.94 12.74 8.88
CA GLU A 195 4.69 11.52 9.63
C GLU A 195 3.97 11.83 10.94
N VAL A 196 2.92 11.09 11.28
CA VAL A 196 2.11 11.32 12.51
C VAL A 196 1.80 10.06 13.32
N THR A 197 2.14 8.89 12.79
CA THR A 197 1.91 7.57 13.40
C THR A 197 3.18 6.70 13.30
N TRP A 198 3.09 5.41 13.64
CA TRP A 198 4.15 4.42 13.43
C TRP A 198 3.85 3.55 12.21
N HIS A 199 4.87 2.99 11.58
CA HIS A 199 4.72 1.85 10.65
C HIS A 199 5.37 0.59 11.22
N GLY A 200 4.78 -0.57 10.92
CA GLY A 200 5.28 -1.89 11.32
C GLY A 200 5.59 -2.05 12.82
N LYS A 201 6.60 -2.89 13.09
CA LYS A 201 7.02 -3.31 14.46
C LYS A 201 8.35 -2.68 14.89
N GLY A 202 8.78 -1.61 14.20
CA GLY A 202 10.00 -0.85 14.50
C GLY A 202 9.87 0.09 15.70
N ASN A 203 11.00 0.43 16.32
CA ASN A 203 11.10 1.39 17.43
C ASN A 203 11.55 2.80 16.98
N GLU A 204 11.63 3.05 15.67
CA GLU A 204 12.04 4.35 15.11
C GLU A 204 10.83 5.29 15.03
N ASP A 205 10.74 6.25 15.96
CA ASP A 205 9.73 7.30 15.90
C ASP A 205 10.09 8.32 14.81
N ARG A 206 9.48 8.19 13.63
CA ARG A 206 9.65 9.12 12.50
C ARG A 206 8.71 10.33 12.54
N ARG A 207 7.83 10.46 13.55
CA ARG A 207 6.78 11.49 13.56
C ARG A 207 7.36 12.91 13.48
N GLY A 208 6.77 13.72 12.61
CA GLY A 208 7.20 15.08 12.28
C GLY A 208 8.16 15.17 11.08
N GLN A 209 8.77 14.06 10.66
CA GLN A 209 9.64 14.01 9.47
C GLN A 209 8.83 14.04 8.16
N THR A 210 9.50 14.30 7.04
CA THR A 210 8.93 14.24 5.69
C THR A 210 9.04 12.83 5.11
N VAL A 211 8.10 12.43 4.25
CA VAL A 211 8.14 11.12 3.56
C VAL A 211 9.14 11.06 2.38
N ASN A 212 9.82 12.17 2.08
CA ASN A 212 10.71 12.31 0.92
C ASN A 212 11.80 11.23 0.84
N ALA A 213 12.29 10.72 1.97
CA ALA A 213 13.30 9.65 1.99
C ALA A 213 12.75 8.34 1.40
N GLY A 214 11.55 7.92 1.83
CA GLY A 214 10.85 6.74 1.32
C GLY A 214 10.46 6.86 -0.16
N VAL A 215 9.99 8.05 -0.56
CA VAL A 215 9.74 8.36 -1.98
C VAL A 215 11.02 8.24 -2.82
N ALA A 216 12.14 8.79 -2.34
CA ALA A 216 13.41 8.80 -3.08
C ALA A 216 14.09 7.43 -3.18
N GLU A 217 13.94 6.55 -2.18
CA GLU A 217 14.43 5.17 -2.27
C GLU A 217 13.55 4.26 -3.14
N ARG A 218 12.36 4.73 -3.56
CA ARG A 218 11.37 3.98 -4.35
C ARG A 218 10.84 2.72 -3.63
N SER A 219 10.57 2.81 -2.33
CA SER A 219 9.85 1.76 -1.60
C SER A 219 8.37 1.75 -1.96
N TRP A 220 7.73 0.58 -1.88
CA TRP A 220 6.30 0.43 -2.13
C TRP A 220 5.49 1.22 -1.09
N LEU A 221 5.96 1.25 0.16
CA LEU A 221 5.33 1.94 1.27
C LEU A 221 4.98 3.43 1.02
N TYR A 222 5.69 4.12 0.13
CA TYR A 222 5.44 5.52 -0.25
C TYR A 222 5.10 5.71 -1.73
N LEU A 223 4.85 4.61 -2.45
CA LEU A 223 4.34 4.54 -3.82
C LEU A 223 5.02 5.48 -4.82
N LYS A 224 6.36 5.64 -4.72
CA LYS A 224 7.17 6.57 -5.55
C LYS A 224 6.67 8.04 -5.57
N GLY A 225 5.79 8.43 -4.66
CA GLY A 225 5.14 9.76 -4.61
C GLY A 225 3.71 9.81 -5.15
N SER A 226 3.24 8.73 -5.80
CA SER A 226 1.88 8.51 -6.32
C SER A 226 0.92 7.94 -5.27
N TYR A 227 1.13 8.31 -4.00
CA TYR A 227 0.20 8.05 -2.91
C TYR A 227 -1.04 8.96 -3.00
N MET A 228 -2.13 8.53 -2.36
CA MET A 228 -3.37 9.28 -2.29
C MET A 228 -3.20 10.51 -1.40
N ARG A 229 -3.63 11.68 -1.88
CA ARG A 229 -3.78 12.91 -1.10
C ARG A 229 -5.26 13.18 -0.98
N CYS A 230 -5.84 12.86 0.16
CA CYS A 230 -7.29 12.91 0.35
C CYS A 230 -7.80 14.34 0.44
N ASP A 231 -9.01 14.57 -0.04
CA ASP A 231 -9.85 15.68 0.44
C ASP A 231 -10.77 15.20 1.59
N ARG A 232 -11.66 16.08 2.07
CA ARG A 232 -12.61 15.71 3.13
C ARG A 232 -13.59 14.59 2.73
N LYS A 233 -13.82 14.36 1.44
CA LYS A 233 -14.74 13.32 0.94
C LYS A 233 -14.04 11.97 0.88
N MET A 234 -12.79 11.95 0.43
CA MET A 234 -11.91 10.79 0.47
C MET A 234 -11.56 10.37 1.91
N GLU A 235 -11.49 11.32 2.86
CA GLU A 235 -11.36 11.01 4.30
C GLU A 235 -12.62 10.36 4.89
N VAL A 236 -13.81 10.71 4.38
CA VAL A 236 -15.05 9.98 4.69
C VAL A 236 -15.04 8.60 4.04
N ALA A 237 -14.56 8.46 2.81
CA ALA A 237 -14.39 7.15 2.18
C ALA A 237 -13.41 6.25 2.95
N PHE A 238 -12.30 6.80 3.45
CA PHE A 238 -11.34 6.07 4.29
C PHE A 238 -12.00 5.49 5.54
N MET A 239 -12.77 6.27 6.31
CA MET A 239 -13.42 5.75 7.52
C MET A 239 -14.50 4.70 7.21
N VAL A 240 -15.10 4.73 6.02
CA VAL A 240 -16.07 3.72 5.58
C VAL A 240 -15.35 2.43 5.18
N CYS A 241 -14.24 2.52 4.43
CA CYS A 241 -13.38 1.35 4.15
C CYS A 241 -12.78 0.76 5.42
N ALA A 242 -12.56 1.57 6.46
CA ALA A 242 -12.04 1.14 7.76
C ALA A 242 -13.10 0.49 8.68
N ILE A 243 -14.40 0.48 8.33
CA ILE A 243 -15.40 -0.32 9.05
C ILE A 243 -14.92 -1.78 9.01
N ASN A 244 -14.88 -2.43 10.17
CA ASN A 244 -14.47 -3.83 10.30
C ASN A 244 -15.69 -4.68 10.70
N PRO A 245 -16.28 -5.45 9.77
CA PRO A 245 -17.45 -6.28 10.05
C PRO A 245 -17.18 -7.49 10.95
N SER A 246 -15.93 -7.94 11.08
CA SER A 246 -15.60 -9.23 11.67
C SER A 246 -15.85 -9.27 13.18
N ILE A 247 -16.63 -10.24 13.63
CA ILE A 247 -16.92 -10.55 15.04
C ILE A 247 -15.81 -11.44 15.60
N ASP A 248 -15.37 -12.41 14.80
CA ASP A 248 -14.26 -13.33 15.06
C ASP A 248 -13.60 -13.77 13.74
N LEU A 249 -12.71 -14.75 13.77
CA LEU A 249 -11.95 -15.22 12.60
C LEU A 249 -12.81 -15.88 11.50
N HIS A 250 -14.08 -16.19 11.78
CA HIS A 250 -14.96 -16.97 10.91
C HIS A 250 -16.36 -16.37 10.73
N THR A 251 -16.64 -15.22 11.35
CA THR A 251 -17.97 -14.64 11.44
C THR A 251 -17.93 -13.13 11.28
N ASP A 252 -18.68 -12.59 10.32
CA ASP A 252 -18.90 -11.15 10.13
C ASP A 252 -20.31 -10.72 10.56
N SER A 253 -20.48 -9.46 10.93
CA SER A 253 -21.79 -8.81 11.09
C SER A 253 -22.34 -8.41 9.73
N LEU A 254 -23.45 -9.04 9.34
CA LEU A 254 -24.20 -8.70 8.14
C LEU A 254 -24.65 -7.23 8.13
N GLU A 255 -25.02 -6.69 9.30
CA GLU A 255 -25.43 -5.29 9.44
C GLU A 255 -24.29 -4.31 9.14
N LEU A 256 -23.03 -4.67 9.47
CA LEU A 256 -21.85 -3.85 9.16
C LEU A 256 -21.42 -3.98 7.70
N LEU A 257 -21.49 -5.19 7.11
CA LEU A 257 -21.29 -5.40 5.67
C LEU A 257 -22.27 -4.53 4.86
N GLN A 258 -23.57 -4.62 5.17
CA GLN A 258 -24.61 -3.84 4.48
C GLN A 258 -24.49 -2.32 4.72
N LEU A 259 -24.04 -1.89 5.91
CA LEU A 259 -23.75 -0.49 6.19
C LEU A 259 -22.57 0.02 5.35
N GLN A 260 -21.47 -0.73 5.33
CA GLN A 260 -20.27 -0.39 4.55
C GLN A 260 -20.59 -0.32 3.05
N GLN A 261 -21.28 -1.33 2.51
CA GLN A 261 -21.72 -1.40 1.12
C GLN A 261 -22.62 -0.21 0.73
N LYS A 262 -23.65 0.10 1.53
CA LYS A 262 -24.54 1.26 1.27
C LYS A 262 -23.79 2.60 1.33
N LEU A 263 -22.85 2.75 2.26
CA LEU A 263 -22.05 3.97 2.37
C LEU A 263 -21.03 4.10 1.22
N LEU A 264 -20.41 3.01 0.78
CA LEU A 264 -19.56 3.00 -0.42
C LEU A 264 -20.36 3.30 -1.68
N TRP A 265 -21.59 2.80 -1.83
CA TRP A 265 -22.47 3.19 -2.93
C TRP A 265 -22.84 4.68 -2.92
N LEU A 266 -23.15 5.23 -1.75
CA LEU A 266 -23.38 6.67 -1.59
C LEU A 266 -22.15 7.50 -2.03
N LEU A 267 -20.94 7.07 -1.63
CA LEU A 267 -19.69 7.71 -2.03
C LEU A 267 -19.41 7.55 -3.52
N TYR A 268 -19.71 6.39 -4.10
CA TYR A 268 -19.58 6.11 -5.53
C TYR A 268 -20.49 7.03 -6.36
N ASP A 269 -21.77 7.13 -6.00
CA ASP A 269 -22.77 7.93 -6.72
C ASP A 269 -22.47 9.44 -6.67
N LEU A 270 -21.79 9.90 -5.61
CA LEU A 270 -21.29 11.26 -5.47
C LEU A 270 -19.91 11.50 -6.13
N GLY A 271 -19.34 10.48 -6.79
CA GLY A 271 -18.03 10.54 -7.44
C GLY A 271 -16.83 10.52 -6.49
N HIS A 272 -17.03 10.35 -5.19
CA HIS A 272 -16.00 10.43 -4.16
C HIS A 272 -15.05 9.21 -4.12
N LEU A 273 -15.38 8.14 -4.85
CA LEU A 273 -14.48 6.98 -5.04
C LEU A 273 -13.65 7.06 -6.34
N GLU A 274 -13.83 8.08 -7.19
CA GLU A 274 -13.14 8.19 -8.48
C GLU A 274 -11.60 8.10 -8.36
N ARG A 275 -11.06 8.62 -7.26
CA ARG A 275 -9.61 8.64 -6.95
C ARG A 275 -9.22 7.69 -5.81
N TYR A 276 -10.03 6.66 -5.53
CA TYR A 276 -9.78 5.71 -4.45
C TYR A 276 -9.81 4.25 -4.97
N PRO A 277 -8.69 3.74 -5.53
CA PRO A 277 -8.62 2.41 -6.13
C PRO A 277 -9.03 1.28 -5.20
N MET A 278 -8.52 1.27 -3.95
CA MET A 278 -8.84 0.23 -2.97
C MET A 278 -10.30 0.26 -2.48
N ALA A 279 -10.94 1.44 -2.43
CA ALA A 279 -12.35 1.53 -2.06
C ALA A 279 -13.28 0.94 -3.13
N LEU A 280 -12.89 1.02 -4.41
CA LEU A 280 -13.57 0.35 -5.52
C LEU A 280 -13.37 -1.17 -5.46
N GLY A 281 -12.20 -1.65 -5.04
CA GLY A 281 -11.94 -3.08 -4.76
C GLY A 281 -12.77 -3.62 -3.59
N ASN A 282 -12.81 -2.90 -2.47
CA ASN A 282 -13.66 -3.23 -1.31
C ASN A 282 -15.15 -3.28 -1.71
N LEU A 283 -15.65 -2.28 -2.45
CA LEU A 283 -17.03 -2.31 -2.95
C LEU A 283 -17.29 -3.50 -3.89
N ALA A 284 -16.32 -3.90 -4.70
CA ALA A 284 -16.44 -5.07 -5.58
C ALA A 284 -16.51 -6.40 -4.80
N ASP A 285 -15.69 -6.57 -3.75
CA ASP A 285 -15.76 -7.73 -2.86
C ASP A 285 -17.12 -7.82 -2.14
N LEU A 286 -17.67 -6.68 -1.70
CA LEU A 286 -19.01 -6.62 -1.07
C LEU A 286 -20.13 -6.98 -2.06
N GLU A 287 -20.03 -6.53 -3.32
CA GLU A 287 -20.97 -6.91 -4.39
C GLU A 287 -20.79 -8.36 -4.88
N GLU A 288 -19.63 -9.00 -4.67
CA GLU A 288 -19.48 -10.45 -4.87
C GLU A 288 -20.21 -11.23 -3.77
N LEU A 289 -20.21 -10.71 -2.54
CA LEU A 289 -20.84 -11.35 -1.38
C LEU A 289 -22.37 -11.22 -1.35
N GLU A 290 -22.91 -10.00 -1.52
CA GLU A 290 -24.35 -9.74 -1.59
C GLU A 290 -24.66 -8.71 -2.70
N PRO A 291 -24.88 -9.12 -3.96
CA PRO A 291 -25.07 -8.21 -5.09
C PRO A 291 -26.29 -7.29 -4.93
N THR A 292 -26.10 -5.97 -5.11
CA THR A 292 -27.18 -4.98 -5.02
C THR A 292 -27.93 -4.89 -6.37
N PRO A 293 -29.26 -5.10 -6.42
CA PRO A 293 -30.02 -5.05 -7.68
C PRO A 293 -29.86 -3.73 -8.45
N GLY A 294 -29.47 -3.83 -9.73
CA GLY A 294 -29.27 -2.69 -10.62
C GLY A 294 -27.92 -1.98 -10.49
N ARG A 295 -27.00 -2.48 -9.65
CA ARG A 295 -25.62 -1.99 -9.58
C ARG A 295 -24.69 -2.68 -10.59
N PRO A 296 -23.55 -2.05 -10.94
CA PRO A 296 -22.46 -2.70 -11.66
C PRO A 296 -22.00 -4.01 -10.99
N ASP A 297 -21.59 -4.97 -11.81
CA ASP A 297 -20.98 -6.22 -11.35
C ASP A 297 -19.57 -6.02 -10.74
N PRO A 298 -19.05 -6.99 -9.96
CA PRO A 298 -17.73 -6.91 -9.36
C PRO A 298 -16.59 -6.69 -10.35
N LEU A 299 -16.57 -7.36 -11.53
CA LEU A 299 -15.52 -7.17 -12.54
C LEU A 299 -15.46 -5.74 -13.05
N THR A 300 -16.62 -5.14 -13.33
CA THR A 300 -16.73 -3.72 -13.68
C THR A 300 -16.15 -2.82 -12.59
N LEU A 301 -16.33 -3.15 -11.31
CA LEU A 301 -15.80 -2.37 -10.18
C LEU A 301 -14.28 -2.56 -9.98
N TYR A 302 -13.73 -3.79 -10.06
CA TYR A 302 -12.28 -4.01 -10.02
C TYR A 302 -11.57 -3.30 -11.18
N HIS A 303 -12.12 -3.37 -12.40
CA HIS A 303 -11.56 -2.64 -13.53
C HIS A 303 -11.65 -1.12 -13.38
N LYS A 304 -12.68 -0.59 -12.69
CA LYS A 304 -12.72 0.84 -12.29
C LYS A 304 -11.62 1.18 -11.27
N GLY A 305 -11.33 0.29 -10.33
CA GLY A 305 -10.20 0.43 -9.40
C GLY A 305 -8.86 0.55 -10.14
N ILE A 306 -8.59 -0.38 -11.07
CA ILE A 306 -7.40 -0.35 -11.93
C ILE A 306 -7.37 0.92 -12.81
N ALA A 307 -8.51 1.33 -13.39
CA ALA A 307 -8.59 2.56 -14.18
C ALA A 307 -8.30 3.82 -13.33
N SER A 308 -8.73 3.85 -12.07
CA SER A 308 -8.40 4.91 -11.12
C SER A 308 -6.88 4.97 -10.84
N ALA A 309 -6.25 3.82 -10.59
CA ALA A 309 -4.79 3.72 -10.41
C ALA A 309 -4.02 4.24 -11.64
N LYS A 310 -4.43 3.85 -12.85
CA LYS A 310 -3.84 4.34 -14.11
C LYS A 310 -4.00 5.84 -14.30
N THR A 311 -5.20 6.36 -14.02
CA THR A 311 -5.56 7.76 -14.32
C THR A 311 -4.95 8.76 -13.35
N TYR A 312 -4.94 8.43 -12.04
CA TYR A 312 -4.57 9.37 -10.98
C TYR A 312 -3.23 9.07 -10.30
N TYR A 313 -2.75 7.83 -10.43
CA TYR A 313 -1.59 7.31 -9.67
C TYR A 313 -0.55 6.61 -10.54
N GLN A 314 -0.49 6.97 -11.84
CA GLN A 314 0.53 6.53 -12.80
C GLN A 314 0.66 5.01 -12.96
N ASP A 315 -0.39 4.25 -12.64
CA ASP A 315 -0.38 2.77 -12.59
C ASP A 315 0.62 2.19 -11.58
N GLU A 316 0.95 2.94 -10.51
CA GLU A 316 1.95 2.56 -9.51
C GLU A 316 1.37 1.85 -8.28
N HIS A 317 0.08 1.50 -8.27
CA HIS A 317 -0.62 0.80 -7.17
C HIS A 317 -0.73 -0.72 -7.44
N ILE A 318 -0.62 -1.53 -6.39
CA ILE A 318 -0.51 -3.00 -6.47
C ILE A 318 -1.85 -3.70 -6.17
N TYR A 319 -2.58 -3.26 -5.14
CA TYR A 319 -3.80 -3.91 -4.70
C TYR A 319 -4.95 -3.92 -5.73
N PRO A 320 -5.14 -2.93 -6.61
CA PRO A 320 -6.19 -2.99 -7.65
C PRO A 320 -6.10 -4.24 -8.54
N TYR A 321 -4.87 -4.72 -8.79
CA TYR A 321 -4.63 -5.96 -9.53
C TYR A 321 -4.74 -7.21 -8.64
N MET A 322 -4.31 -7.13 -7.37
CA MET A 322 -4.50 -8.23 -6.41
C MET A 322 -5.99 -8.53 -6.16
N TYR A 323 -6.83 -7.50 -6.02
CA TYR A 323 -8.29 -7.65 -5.89
C TYR A 323 -8.89 -8.41 -7.09
N LEU A 324 -8.55 -7.98 -8.32
CA LEU A 324 -9.00 -8.64 -9.55
C LEU A 324 -8.50 -10.10 -9.63
N ALA A 325 -7.24 -10.36 -9.28
CA ALA A 325 -6.67 -11.70 -9.26
C ALA A 325 -7.36 -12.59 -8.21
N GLY A 326 -7.66 -12.05 -7.03
CA GLY A 326 -8.40 -12.71 -5.95
C GLY A 326 -9.79 -13.13 -6.40
N TYR A 327 -10.56 -12.24 -7.03
CA TYR A 327 -11.86 -12.55 -7.62
C TYR A 327 -11.78 -13.69 -8.64
N HIS A 328 -10.85 -13.61 -9.60
CA HIS A 328 -10.68 -14.67 -10.60
C HIS A 328 -10.23 -15.99 -9.96
N CYS A 329 -9.40 -15.96 -8.92
CA CYS A 329 -8.97 -17.14 -8.17
C CYS A 329 -10.14 -17.80 -7.43
N ARG A 330 -10.98 -17.02 -6.71
CA ARG A 330 -12.20 -17.51 -6.05
C ARG A 330 -13.10 -18.23 -7.05
N ASN A 331 -13.34 -17.59 -8.20
CA ASN A 331 -14.20 -18.07 -9.28
C ASN A 331 -13.54 -19.07 -10.25
N ARG A 332 -12.34 -19.59 -9.96
CA ARG A 332 -11.61 -20.59 -10.76
C ARG A 332 -11.25 -20.17 -12.19
N ASN A 333 -11.24 -18.88 -12.48
CA ASN A 333 -10.83 -18.30 -13.75
C ASN A 333 -9.29 -18.25 -13.85
N VAL A 334 -8.67 -19.43 -14.05
CA VAL A 334 -7.21 -19.64 -13.92
C VAL A 334 -6.39 -18.70 -14.81
N ARG A 335 -6.82 -18.50 -16.06
CA ARG A 335 -6.09 -17.69 -17.05
C ARG A 335 -6.07 -16.22 -16.63
N GLU A 336 -7.21 -15.71 -16.20
CA GLU A 336 -7.44 -14.32 -15.83
C GLU A 336 -6.78 -13.99 -14.49
N ALA A 337 -6.79 -14.92 -13.52
CA ALA A 337 -6.06 -14.79 -12.27
C ALA A 337 -4.53 -14.69 -12.52
N LEU A 338 -3.99 -15.57 -13.37
CA LEU A 338 -2.57 -15.54 -13.74
C LEU A 338 -2.19 -14.27 -14.52
N GLN A 339 -3.09 -13.75 -15.37
CA GLN A 339 -2.88 -12.47 -16.05
C GLN A 339 -2.85 -11.31 -15.04
N ALA A 340 -3.83 -11.25 -14.13
CA ALA A 340 -3.89 -10.18 -13.13
C ALA A 340 -2.67 -10.19 -12.20
N TRP A 341 -2.20 -11.36 -11.71
CA TRP A 341 -0.95 -11.44 -10.95
C TRP A 341 0.30 -11.09 -11.77
N ALA A 342 0.31 -11.34 -13.09
CA ALA A 342 1.39 -10.89 -13.97
C ALA A 342 1.38 -9.36 -14.16
N ASP A 343 0.20 -8.74 -14.20
CA ASP A 343 0.05 -7.28 -14.21
C ASP A 343 0.52 -6.70 -12.86
N THR A 344 0.14 -7.30 -11.73
CA THR A 344 0.67 -6.96 -10.39
C THR A 344 2.21 -7.02 -10.35
N ALA A 345 2.80 -8.08 -10.89
CA ALA A 345 4.25 -8.24 -10.98
C ALA A 345 4.91 -7.23 -11.94
N THR A 346 4.17 -6.73 -12.92
CA THR A 346 4.61 -5.69 -13.86
C THR A 346 4.67 -4.32 -13.17
N VAL A 347 3.78 -4.02 -12.21
CA VAL A 347 3.86 -2.79 -11.42
C VAL A 347 4.99 -2.84 -10.39
N ILE A 348 5.14 -3.96 -9.65
CA ILE A 348 6.15 -4.05 -8.58
C ILE A 348 7.60 -4.03 -9.10
N GLN A 349 7.85 -4.37 -10.37
CA GLN A 349 9.22 -4.48 -10.90
C GLN A 349 10.03 -3.19 -10.87
N ASP A 350 9.35 -2.03 -10.85
CA ASP A 350 9.96 -0.70 -10.83
C ASP A 350 10.18 -0.14 -9.41
N TYR A 351 9.83 -0.91 -8.37
CA TYR A 351 10.06 -0.60 -6.97
C TYR A 351 11.34 -1.28 -6.45
N ASN A 352 11.99 -0.63 -5.48
CA ASN A 352 13.04 -1.24 -4.70
C ASN A 352 12.40 -1.86 -3.44
N TYR A 353 12.58 -3.17 -3.23
CA TYR A 353 12.14 -3.81 -1.99
C TYR A 353 12.95 -3.28 -0.80
N CYS A 354 12.27 -2.54 0.08
CA CYS A 354 12.81 -2.00 1.32
C CYS A 354 12.38 -2.83 2.54
N ARG A 355 12.95 -2.51 3.70
CA ARG A 355 12.71 -3.27 4.95
C ARG A 355 11.25 -3.22 5.42
N GLU A 356 10.54 -2.16 5.07
CA GLU A 356 9.19 -1.88 5.56
C GLU A 356 8.11 -2.35 4.58
N ASP A 357 8.48 -2.81 3.38
CA ASP A 357 7.57 -3.40 2.38
C ASP A 357 7.22 -4.88 2.73
N GLU A 358 7.18 -5.24 4.03
CA GLU A 358 7.03 -6.63 4.49
C GLU A 358 5.67 -7.22 4.12
N GLU A 359 4.60 -6.42 4.17
CA GLU A 359 3.25 -6.89 3.85
C GLU A 359 3.10 -7.27 2.38
N ILE A 360 3.48 -6.41 1.42
CA ILE A 360 3.40 -6.80 0.00
C ILE A 360 4.36 -7.94 -0.37
N TYR A 361 5.48 -8.09 0.36
CA TYR A 361 6.33 -9.27 0.20
C TYR A 361 5.61 -10.57 0.62
N LYS A 362 4.82 -10.54 1.70
CA LYS A 362 4.01 -11.71 2.12
C LYS A 362 2.98 -12.07 1.07
N GLU A 363 2.26 -11.09 0.53
CA GLU A 363 1.27 -11.28 -0.54
C GLU A 363 1.88 -12.00 -1.75
N PHE A 364 2.98 -11.47 -2.31
CA PHE A 364 3.68 -12.12 -3.42
C PHE A 364 4.25 -13.51 -3.04
N PHE A 365 4.67 -13.71 -1.79
CA PHE A 365 5.17 -14.99 -1.31
C PHE A 365 4.05 -16.04 -1.22
N GLU A 366 2.89 -15.68 -0.68
CA GLU A 366 1.71 -16.56 -0.57
C GLU A 366 1.16 -16.91 -1.95
N VAL A 367 0.97 -15.91 -2.82
CA VAL A 367 0.53 -16.12 -4.21
C VAL A 367 1.45 -17.09 -4.96
N ALA A 368 2.77 -16.89 -4.87
CA ALA A 368 3.74 -17.69 -5.62
C ALA A 368 3.99 -19.10 -5.05
N ASN A 369 3.83 -19.30 -3.74
CA ASN A 369 4.22 -20.56 -3.07
C ASN A 369 3.05 -21.38 -2.53
N ASP A 370 1.84 -20.84 -2.45
CA ASP A 370 0.64 -21.56 -2.01
C ASP A 370 -0.53 -21.43 -3.01
N VAL A 371 -0.98 -20.20 -3.31
CA VAL A 371 -2.19 -19.99 -4.14
C VAL A 371 -2.03 -20.53 -5.56
N ILE A 372 -1.01 -20.09 -6.30
CA ILE A 372 -0.77 -20.56 -7.68
C ILE A 372 -0.49 -22.08 -7.72
N PRO A 373 0.36 -22.66 -6.85
CA PRO A 373 0.53 -24.11 -6.78
C PRO A 373 -0.76 -24.89 -6.56
N ASN A 374 -1.63 -24.45 -5.64
CA ASN A 374 -2.91 -25.11 -5.37
C ASN A 374 -3.89 -24.98 -6.55
N LEU A 375 -4.02 -23.78 -7.13
CA LEU A 375 -4.85 -23.51 -8.30
C LEU A 375 -4.45 -24.38 -9.51
N LEU A 376 -3.15 -24.49 -9.79
CA LEU A 376 -2.63 -25.31 -10.89
C LEU A 376 -2.75 -26.81 -10.62
N LYS A 377 -2.68 -27.25 -9.36
CA LYS A 377 -2.91 -28.64 -8.95
C LYS A 377 -4.38 -29.02 -9.14
N GLU A 378 -5.32 -28.18 -8.73
CA GLU A 378 -6.76 -28.38 -8.94
C GLU A 378 -7.08 -28.44 -10.44
N ALA A 379 -6.57 -27.51 -11.24
CA ALA A 379 -6.72 -27.51 -12.69
C ALA A 379 -6.12 -28.76 -13.37
N ALA A 380 -5.00 -29.29 -12.85
CA ALA A 380 -4.42 -30.54 -13.36
C ALA A 380 -5.31 -31.75 -13.06
N SER A 381 -5.90 -31.85 -11.86
CA SER A 381 -6.82 -32.94 -11.52
C SER A 381 -8.08 -32.92 -12.39
N LEU A 382 -8.65 -31.75 -12.70
CA LEU A 382 -9.81 -31.61 -13.61
C LEU A 382 -9.49 -32.05 -15.06
N LEU A 383 -8.24 -31.89 -15.51
CA LEU A 383 -7.79 -32.40 -16.81
C LEU A 383 -7.61 -33.92 -16.82
N GLU A 384 -7.25 -34.52 -15.69
CA GLU A 384 -7.10 -35.99 -15.56
C GLU A 384 -8.45 -36.72 -15.41
N THR A 385 -9.47 -36.07 -14.83
CA THR A 385 -10.82 -36.66 -14.69
C THR A 385 -11.68 -36.57 -15.94
N GLY A 386 -11.32 -35.73 -16.92
CA GLY A 386 -12.02 -35.65 -18.21
C GLY A 386 -13.41 -35.00 -18.14
N GLU A 387 -13.68 -34.17 -17.12
CA GLU A 387 -14.93 -33.39 -17.05
C GLU A 387 -14.93 -32.28 -18.12
N GLU A 388 -15.39 -32.60 -19.34
CA GLU A 388 -15.47 -31.65 -20.46
C GLU A 388 -16.45 -30.48 -20.18
N ARG A 389 -15.96 -29.41 -19.53
CA ARG A 389 -16.52 -28.07 -19.74
C ARG A 389 -16.06 -27.55 -21.09
N THR A 390 -16.93 -27.70 -22.08
CA THR A 390 -16.71 -27.31 -23.47
C THR A 390 -16.51 -25.79 -23.62
N GLY A 391 -15.25 -25.37 -23.65
CA GLY A 391 -14.85 -23.98 -23.96
C GLY A 391 -13.49 -23.57 -23.40
N GLU A 392 -13.21 -23.87 -22.13
CA GLU A 392 -12.10 -23.27 -21.38
C GLU A 392 -10.83 -24.13 -21.31
N GLN A 393 -10.98 -25.46 -21.35
CA GLN A 393 -9.88 -26.42 -21.13
C GLN A 393 -8.71 -26.29 -22.11
N ALA A 394 -8.93 -25.70 -23.29
CA ALA A 394 -7.89 -25.51 -24.31
C ALA A 394 -6.97 -24.29 -24.06
N GLN A 395 -7.28 -23.39 -23.12
CA GLN A 395 -6.56 -22.10 -23.01
C GLN A 395 -5.47 -22.01 -21.94
N VAL A 396 -5.47 -22.85 -20.90
CA VAL A 396 -4.49 -22.74 -19.79
C VAL A 396 -3.07 -23.15 -20.22
N ARG A 397 -2.94 -23.99 -21.25
CA ARG A 397 -1.64 -24.41 -21.82
C ARG A 397 -1.47 -23.86 -23.23
N GLN A 398 -0.79 -22.72 -23.34
CA GLN A 398 -0.37 -22.16 -24.64
C GLN A 398 1.14 -22.30 -24.86
N LYS A 399 1.54 -22.53 -26.11
CA LYS A 399 2.94 -22.54 -26.52
C LYS A 399 3.41 -21.09 -26.71
N VAL A 400 4.24 -20.60 -25.80
CA VAL A 400 4.73 -19.21 -25.78
C VAL A 400 6.09 -19.11 -26.49
N HIS A 401 6.25 -18.08 -27.32
CA HIS A 401 7.52 -17.73 -27.95
C HIS A 401 8.25 -16.66 -27.10
N ILE A 402 9.33 -17.06 -26.42
CA ILE A 402 10.14 -16.14 -25.61
C ILE A 402 11.18 -15.43 -26.50
N VAL A 403 11.08 -14.11 -26.58
CA VAL A 403 12.00 -13.25 -27.33
C VAL A 403 12.94 -12.54 -26.35
N SER A 404 14.24 -12.72 -26.56
CA SER A 404 15.28 -11.93 -25.89
C SER A 404 15.70 -10.81 -26.84
N ARG A 405 15.24 -9.59 -26.57
CA ARG A 405 15.79 -8.40 -27.23
C ARG A 405 17.06 -8.02 -26.47
N GLU A 406 18.21 -8.42 -27.00
CA GLU A 406 19.48 -7.82 -26.58
C GLU A 406 19.41 -6.33 -26.92
N ALA A 407 19.83 -5.48 -25.98
CA ALA A 407 19.91 -4.06 -26.26
C ALA A 407 21.06 -3.86 -27.25
N GLU A 408 20.78 -3.28 -28.42
CA GLU A 408 21.82 -2.72 -29.28
C GLU A 408 22.49 -1.58 -28.49
N ALA A 409 23.56 -1.91 -27.78
CA ALA A 409 24.39 -0.94 -27.11
C ALA A 409 25.06 -0.09 -28.20
N ALA A 410 24.60 1.15 -28.36
CA ALA A 410 25.36 2.15 -29.07
C ALA A 410 26.69 2.33 -28.33
N GLU A 411 27.81 1.97 -28.97
CA GLU A 411 29.14 2.18 -28.40
C GLU A 411 29.39 3.68 -28.22
N ALA A 412 29.32 4.11 -26.97
CA ALA A 412 29.81 5.40 -26.50
C ALA A 412 30.88 5.12 -25.44
N GLU A 413 32.15 5.07 -25.87
CA GLU A 413 33.27 5.08 -24.95
C GLU A 413 33.33 6.42 -24.21
N GLU A 414 33.26 6.39 -22.88
CA GLU A 414 33.68 7.48 -21.99
C GLU A 414 34.29 6.84 -20.72
N PRO A 415 35.56 7.08 -20.38
CA PRO A 415 36.27 6.35 -19.34
C PRO A 415 36.17 7.04 -17.97
N TRP A 416 35.44 6.44 -17.02
CA TRP A 416 35.37 6.92 -15.64
C TRP A 416 35.81 5.85 -14.63
N GLY A 417 36.75 6.21 -13.76
CA GLY A 417 37.60 5.27 -13.01
C GLY A 417 37.01 4.68 -11.73
N ASP A 418 37.65 3.60 -11.29
CA ASP A 418 37.41 2.91 -10.02
C ASP A 418 37.79 3.79 -8.81
N GLU A 419 36.83 4.48 -8.19
CA GLU A 419 36.96 4.93 -6.78
C GLU A 419 35.62 5.35 -6.11
N ALA A 420 34.63 4.45 -5.97
CA ALA A 420 33.43 4.73 -5.14
C ALA A 420 32.55 3.54 -4.67
N ARG A 421 32.98 2.26 -4.77
CA ARG A 421 32.09 1.09 -4.47
C ARG A 421 32.46 0.20 -3.28
N GLU A 422 33.51 0.50 -2.51
CA GLU A 422 33.86 -0.23 -1.28
C GLU A 422 33.02 0.29 -0.08
N GLY A 423 31.70 0.02 -0.07
CA GLY A 423 30.81 0.73 0.86
C GLY A 423 29.46 0.13 1.23
N ARG A 424 29.20 -1.18 1.05
CA ARG A 424 27.95 -1.84 1.52
C ARG A 424 28.11 -3.35 1.77
N ARG A 425 28.92 -3.72 2.79
CA ARG A 425 28.98 -5.12 3.28
C ARG A 425 27.74 -5.44 4.11
N ARG A 426 27.04 -6.53 3.79
CA ARG A 426 25.88 -7.04 4.57
C ARG A 426 26.34 -7.54 5.94
N GLY A 427 25.64 -7.14 7.01
CA GLY A 427 25.90 -7.61 8.38
C GLY A 427 25.33 -9.02 8.65
N PRO A 428 25.92 -9.81 9.57
CA PRO A 428 25.46 -11.16 9.88
C PRO A 428 24.26 -11.17 10.85
N ARG A 429 23.30 -12.06 10.57
CA ARG A 429 22.18 -12.45 11.45
C ARG A 429 22.74 -13.11 12.72
N ARG A 430 22.25 -12.74 13.91
CA ARG A 430 22.72 -13.31 15.19
C ARG A 430 21.55 -13.64 16.13
N GLU A 431 21.61 -14.82 16.72
CA GLU A 431 20.73 -15.28 17.80
C GLU A 431 21.28 -14.86 19.20
N SER A 432 20.55 -15.21 20.26
CA SER A 432 20.53 -14.58 21.59
C SER A 432 21.83 -14.64 22.45
N LYS A 433 21.93 -13.64 23.36
CA LYS A 433 22.87 -13.45 24.49
C LYS A 433 22.45 -14.31 25.74
N PRO A 434 23.17 -14.37 26.90
CA PRO A 434 24.02 -13.31 27.52
C PRO A 434 25.32 -13.73 28.30
N GLU A 435 26.18 -12.76 28.61
CA GLU A 435 26.79 -12.46 29.94
C GLU A 435 27.68 -11.17 29.88
N GLU A 436 28.02 -10.59 31.04
CA GLU A 436 28.75 -9.32 31.33
C GLU A 436 29.40 -9.44 32.74
N PRO A 437 30.23 -8.52 33.31
CA PRO A 437 30.96 -7.30 32.85
C PRO A 437 32.50 -7.43 33.20
N PRO A 438 33.37 -6.41 33.53
CA PRO A 438 33.30 -4.93 33.62
C PRO A 438 34.44 -4.12 32.90
N PRO A 439 34.43 -2.75 32.92
CA PRO A 439 35.23 -1.89 32.03
C PRO A 439 36.43 -1.16 32.69
N PRO A 440 37.24 -0.39 31.92
CA PRO A 440 37.37 1.05 32.27
C PRO A 440 37.63 2.08 31.13
N LYS A 441 36.97 3.25 31.29
CA LYS A 441 37.44 4.67 31.16
C LYS A 441 38.01 5.27 29.84
N LYS A 442 37.43 6.43 29.45
CA LYS A 442 38.01 7.49 28.58
C LYS A 442 38.97 8.41 29.40
N PRO A 443 39.86 9.20 28.75
CA PRO A 443 39.56 10.62 28.40
C PRO A 443 40.26 11.11 27.09
N ALA A 444 40.31 12.41 26.72
CA ALA A 444 39.25 13.40 26.43
C ALA A 444 39.84 14.75 25.89
N LEU A 445 39.09 15.49 25.05
CA LEU A 445 39.38 16.87 24.54
C LEU A 445 40.63 17.03 23.60
N ASP A 446 40.84 18.09 22.79
CA ASP A 446 40.21 19.43 22.67
C ASP A 446 40.41 20.12 21.27
N LYS A 447 39.69 21.23 21.04
CA LYS A 447 40.03 22.45 20.22
C LYS A 447 40.25 22.44 18.67
N GLY A 448 39.50 23.33 18.00
CA GLY A 448 39.93 24.09 16.80
C GLY A 448 40.70 25.38 17.21
N PRO A 449 40.72 26.51 16.44
CA PRO A 449 39.87 26.92 15.29
C PRO A 449 40.67 27.53 14.08
N GLY A 450 40.00 28.15 13.08
CA GLY A 450 40.62 29.27 12.30
C GLY A 450 40.34 29.43 10.79
N SER A 451 39.25 30.12 10.43
CA SER A 451 39.11 31.20 9.39
C SER A 451 39.92 31.28 8.07
N GLY A 452 39.21 31.56 6.95
CA GLY A 452 39.70 32.20 5.70
C GLY A 452 38.83 31.82 4.48
N GLN A 453 37.99 32.70 3.89
CA GLN A 453 38.26 33.65 2.77
C GLN A 453 38.90 32.99 1.51
N SER A 454 38.53 33.27 0.25
CA SER A 454 37.61 34.23 -0.39
C SER A 454 37.48 33.93 -1.92
N ALA A 455 36.37 34.35 -2.57
CA ALA A 455 36.17 34.50 -4.04
C ALA A 455 36.27 33.24 -4.95
N GLY A 456 35.70 33.18 -6.17
CA GLY A 456 34.77 34.09 -6.86
C GLY A 456 34.57 33.70 -8.35
N SER A 457 33.62 34.36 -9.03
CA SER A 457 33.34 34.34 -10.49
C SER A 457 32.75 33.08 -11.18
N GLY A 458 31.72 33.34 -11.98
CA GLY A 458 31.45 32.73 -13.30
C GLY A 458 31.13 33.88 -14.27
N PRO A 459 30.36 33.73 -15.36
CA PRO A 459 30.04 32.55 -16.18
C PRO A 459 30.65 32.78 -17.62
N PRO A 460 30.10 32.36 -18.81
CA PRO A 460 28.73 32.60 -19.27
C PRO A 460 28.03 31.45 -20.04
N ARG A 461 26.70 31.58 -20.10
CA ARG A 461 25.75 30.86 -20.97
C ARG A 461 25.72 31.54 -22.36
N LYS A 462 25.40 30.80 -23.43
CA LYS A 462 24.86 31.39 -24.67
C LYS A 462 23.57 30.69 -25.09
N THR A 463 22.70 31.46 -25.74
CA THR A 463 21.29 31.16 -26.07
C THR A 463 20.98 31.62 -27.52
N SER A 464 19.71 31.54 -27.93
CA SER A 464 19.14 31.74 -29.29
C SER A 464 19.43 30.58 -30.25
N GLY A 465 18.54 30.18 -31.17
CA GLY A 465 17.28 30.71 -31.71
C GLY A 465 17.22 30.25 -33.19
N THR A 466 16.13 29.88 -33.86
CA THR A 466 14.80 30.51 -34.01
C THR A 466 13.88 29.54 -34.80
N VAL A 467 12.57 29.79 -34.90
CA VAL A 467 11.53 28.99 -35.59
C VAL A 467 10.64 29.93 -36.44
N PRO A 468 9.72 29.51 -37.33
CA PRO A 468 9.78 28.63 -38.52
C PRO A 468 9.58 29.39 -39.86
N GLY A 469 9.55 28.69 -41.01
CA GLY A 469 9.12 29.22 -42.31
C GLY A 469 8.23 28.24 -43.10
N THR A 470 7.23 28.75 -43.82
CA THR A 470 6.07 27.99 -44.36
C THR A 470 6.13 27.61 -45.86
N THR A 471 5.17 26.76 -46.25
CA THR A 471 4.50 26.65 -47.58
C THR A 471 5.10 25.85 -48.77
N ARG A 472 4.47 24.68 -49.02
CA ARG A 472 3.54 24.37 -50.15
C ARG A 472 4.07 23.90 -51.54
N GLY A 473 3.69 22.67 -51.91
CA GLY A 473 3.66 22.12 -53.30
C GLY A 473 5.00 21.56 -53.82
N GLY A 474 5.09 20.58 -54.72
CA GLY A 474 4.06 19.70 -55.33
C GLY A 474 4.65 18.87 -56.49
N GLN A 475 4.19 17.62 -56.66
CA GLN A 475 4.40 16.67 -57.77
C GLN A 475 5.81 16.12 -58.13
N GLU A 476 5.92 14.79 -57.95
CA GLU A 476 6.32 13.75 -58.94
C GLU A 476 7.53 13.89 -59.88
N VAL A 477 8.37 12.84 -59.84
CA VAL A 477 8.80 11.92 -60.94
C VAL A 477 10.28 11.56 -60.77
N GLY A 478 10.62 10.26 -60.70
CA GLY A 478 12.02 9.80 -60.73
C GLY A 478 12.25 8.42 -60.13
N ASN A 479 11.96 7.35 -60.89
CA ASN A 479 12.10 5.97 -60.43
C ASN A 479 13.56 5.50 -60.47
N ALA A 480 14.09 4.96 -59.37
CA ALA A 480 15.37 4.26 -59.32
C ALA A 480 15.27 3.06 -58.35
N ALA A 481 15.57 1.86 -58.86
CA ALA A 481 15.26 0.61 -58.18
C ALA A 481 16.13 0.36 -56.93
N GLN A 482 15.48 -0.05 -55.84
CA GLN A 482 16.13 -0.76 -54.73
C GLN A 482 15.64 -2.22 -54.72
N ALA A 483 16.59 -3.14 -54.48
CA ALA A 483 16.31 -4.57 -54.44
C ALA A 483 15.42 -4.94 -53.24
N PRO A 484 14.60 -6.00 -53.33
CA PRO A 484 13.77 -6.43 -52.21
C PRO A 484 14.66 -6.91 -51.06
N ALA A 485 14.45 -6.33 -49.88
CA ALA A 485 14.98 -6.90 -48.64
C ALA A 485 14.45 -8.34 -48.47
N PRO A 486 15.25 -9.27 -47.91
CA PRO A 486 14.78 -10.64 -47.69
C PRO A 486 13.54 -10.61 -46.81
N ALA A 487 12.53 -11.39 -47.20
CA ALA A 487 11.23 -11.42 -46.54
C ALA A 487 11.40 -11.63 -45.03
N ALA A 488 10.88 -10.68 -44.24
CA ALA A 488 10.77 -10.86 -42.80
C ALA A 488 10.03 -12.17 -42.52
N SER A 489 10.56 -12.95 -41.58
CA SER A 489 9.93 -14.19 -41.11
C SER A 489 8.45 -13.95 -40.82
N PRO A 490 7.54 -14.90 -41.13
CA PRO A 490 6.17 -14.78 -40.68
C PRO A 490 6.16 -14.54 -39.15
N PRO A 491 5.27 -13.68 -38.63
CA PRO A 491 5.19 -13.41 -37.20
C PRO A 491 5.01 -14.74 -36.45
N PRO A 492 5.72 -14.95 -35.32
CA PRO A 492 5.70 -16.24 -34.63
C PRO A 492 4.27 -16.62 -34.23
N GLU A 493 3.87 -17.86 -34.52
CA GLU A 493 2.56 -18.39 -34.18
C GLU A 493 2.46 -18.64 -32.66
N GLY A 494 2.02 -17.63 -31.92
CA GLY A 494 1.69 -17.74 -30.49
C GLY A 494 2.00 -16.46 -29.70
N PRO A 495 1.73 -16.46 -28.38
CA PRO A 495 2.05 -15.34 -27.50
C PRO A 495 3.55 -15.05 -27.49
N VAL A 496 3.92 -13.77 -27.55
CA VAL A 496 5.30 -13.31 -27.49
C VAL A 496 5.59 -12.73 -26.10
N LEU A 497 6.65 -13.22 -25.45
CA LEU A 497 7.07 -12.75 -24.12
C LEU A 497 8.49 -12.17 -24.16
N THR A 498 8.68 -11.01 -23.52
CA THR A 498 10.00 -10.36 -23.34
C THR A 498 10.30 -10.23 -21.85
N PHE A 499 11.49 -10.67 -21.42
CA PHE A 499 11.92 -10.58 -20.03
C PHE A 499 12.71 -9.30 -19.75
N GLN A 500 12.36 -8.60 -18.68
CA GLN A 500 13.11 -7.44 -18.19
C GLN A 500 14.27 -7.83 -17.26
N SER A 501 14.05 -8.77 -16.33
CA SER A 501 15.06 -9.14 -15.33
C SER A 501 16.13 -10.10 -15.86
N GLU A 502 17.39 -9.84 -15.51
CA GLU A 502 18.54 -10.66 -15.91
C GLU A 502 18.44 -12.14 -15.49
N LYS A 503 17.81 -12.40 -14.33
CA LYS A 503 17.55 -13.78 -13.88
C LYS A 503 16.64 -14.52 -14.86
N MET A 504 15.54 -13.90 -15.30
CA MET A 504 14.59 -14.53 -16.24
C MET A 504 15.19 -14.64 -17.64
N LYS A 505 15.92 -13.62 -18.12
CA LYS A 505 16.70 -13.69 -19.38
C LYS A 505 17.63 -14.90 -19.38
N GLY A 506 18.43 -15.09 -18.33
CA GLY A 506 19.32 -16.25 -18.17
C GLY A 506 18.62 -17.61 -17.95
N MET A 507 17.30 -17.63 -17.68
CA MET A 507 16.51 -18.88 -17.60
C MET A 507 15.74 -19.20 -18.88
N LYS A 508 15.78 -18.33 -19.91
CA LYS A 508 15.03 -18.49 -21.17
C LYS A 508 15.08 -19.91 -21.74
N GLU A 509 16.28 -20.47 -21.91
CA GLU A 509 16.49 -21.81 -22.48
C GLU A 509 16.01 -22.94 -21.55
N LEU A 510 16.13 -22.74 -20.23
CA LEU A 510 15.70 -23.71 -19.22
C LEU A 510 14.17 -23.83 -19.13
N LEU A 511 13.45 -22.75 -19.45
CA LEU A 511 11.98 -22.67 -19.38
C LEU A 511 11.28 -23.26 -20.62
N VAL A 512 11.96 -23.33 -21.76
CA VAL A 512 11.42 -23.93 -23.01
C VAL A 512 11.85 -25.39 -23.23
N ALA A 513 12.70 -25.94 -22.36
CA ALA A 513 13.17 -27.31 -22.45
C ALA A 513 12.06 -28.33 -22.14
N THR A 514 12.03 -29.44 -22.89
CA THR A 514 11.02 -30.52 -22.72
C THR A 514 11.09 -31.23 -21.37
N LYS A 515 12.22 -31.13 -20.67
CA LYS A 515 12.42 -31.60 -19.29
C LYS A 515 13.06 -30.49 -18.47
N ILE A 516 12.39 -30.07 -17.41
CA ILE A 516 12.85 -28.99 -16.53
C ILE A 516 14.14 -29.41 -15.79
N ASN A 517 15.19 -28.61 -15.91
CA ASN A 517 16.40 -28.76 -15.11
C ASN A 517 16.26 -28.00 -13.78
N SER A 518 15.60 -28.64 -12.81
CA SER A 518 15.28 -28.03 -11.51
C SER A 518 16.51 -27.53 -10.74
N SER A 519 17.69 -28.13 -10.93
CA SER A 519 18.93 -27.67 -10.31
C SER A 519 19.42 -26.37 -10.93
N ALA A 520 19.44 -26.27 -12.27
CA ALA A 520 19.88 -25.06 -12.97
C ALA A 520 18.93 -23.87 -12.69
N ILE A 521 17.61 -24.11 -12.70
CA ILE A 521 16.62 -23.07 -12.35
C ILE A 521 16.83 -22.58 -10.91
N LYS A 522 17.02 -23.48 -9.94
CA LYS A 522 17.30 -23.09 -8.55
C LYS A 522 18.57 -22.25 -8.42
N LEU A 523 19.66 -22.62 -9.09
CA LEU A 523 20.91 -21.85 -9.07
C LEU A 523 20.71 -20.45 -9.66
N GLN A 524 20.07 -20.33 -10.83
CA GLN A 524 19.87 -19.05 -11.51
C GLN A 524 18.88 -18.13 -10.78
N LEU A 525 17.77 -18.68 -10.27
CA LEU A 525 16.78 -17.92 -9.50
C LEU A 525 17.35 -17.40 -8.17
N THR A 526 18.21 -18.16 -7.50
CA THR A 526 18.87 -17.76 -6.24
C THR A 526 20.17 -16.99 -6.44
N ALA A 527 20.73 -16.98 -7.65
CA ALA A 527 22.11 -16.58 -7.95
C ALA A 527 23.17 -17.33 -7.10
N GLN A 528 22.91 -18.60 -6.79
CA GLN A 528 23.81 -19.45 -6.01
C GLN A 528 25.03 -19.88 -6.85
N SER A 529 26.23 -19.53 -6.39
CA SER A 529 27.50 -19.75 -7.12
C SER A 529 28.11 -21.14 -7.00
N GLN A 530 27.68 -21.96 -6.02
CA GLN A 530 28.24 -23.29 -5.77
C GLN A 530 27.15 -24.29 -5.38
N VAL A 531 27.19 -25.47 -5.98
CA VAL A 531 26.44 -26.66 -5.51
C VAL A 531 27.16 -27.31 -4.32
N GLN A 532 26.46 -28.14 -3.55
CA GLN A 532 27.07 -28.91 -2.46
C GLN A 532 28.23 -29.77 -3.00
N MET A 533 29.47 -29.39 -2.66
CA MET A 533 30.61 -30.27 -2.88
C MET A 533 30.42 -31.51 -2.01
N LYS A 534 30.26 -32.68 -2.65
CA LYS A 534 30.44 -33.95 -1.95
C LYS A 534 31.83 -33.88 -1.31
N LYS A 535 31.91 -34.01 0.02
CA LYS A 535 33.19 -34.32 0.68
C LYS A 535 33.74 -35.56 -0.01
N GLN A 536 34.75 -35.40 -0.86
CA GLN A 536 35.61 -36.52 -1.19
C GLN A 536 36.05 -37.11 0.15
N LYS A 537 35.89 -38.42 0.33
CA LYS A 537 36.53 -39.10 1.45
C LYS A 537 38.01 -38.73 1.34
N VAL A 538 38.52 -38.04 2.35
CA VAL A 538 39.95 -37.84 2.51
C VAL A 538 40.54 -39.25 2.60
N SER A 539 41.16 -39.70 1.51
CA SER A 539 42.03 -40.87 1.56
C SER A 539 43.11 -40.58 2.58
N THR A 540 43.35 -41.55 3.47
CA THR A 540 44.25 -41.44 4.62
C THR A 540 45.62 -40.85 4.25
N PRO A 541 46.26 -40.11 5.17
CA PRO A 541 47.40 -39.27 4.85
C PRO A 541 48.60 -40.09 4.38
N SER A 542 49.25 -39.59 3.32
CA SER A 542 50.59 -40.01 2.92
C SER A 542 51.55 -38.90 3.33
N ASP A 543 52.41 -39.18 4.32
CA ASP A 543 53.46 -38.27 4.74
C ASP A 543 54.48 -38.07 3.61
N TYR A 544 54.67 -36.82 3.17
CA TYR A 544 55.91 -36.44 2.48
C TYR A 544 56.37 -35.01 2.82
N THR A 545 56.92 -34.89 4.02
CA THR A 545 58.18 -34.19 4.34
C THR A 545 58.38 -32.74 3.85
N LEU A 546 58.25 -31.81 4.81
CA LEU A 546 58.79 -30.44 4.81
C LEU A 546 60.20 -30.35 4.16
N SER A 547 60.28 -29.77 2.95
CA SER A 547 61.58 -29.64 2.25
C SER A 547 61.68 -28.52 1.20
N PHE A 548 61.16 -27.31 1.47
CA PHE A 548 61.47 -26.14 0.61
C PHE A 548 61.74 -24.78 1.30
N LEU A 549 61.49 -24.61 2.61
CA LEU A 549 61.70 -23.34 3.31
C LEU A 549 63.15 -23.09 3.81
N LYS A 550 64.16 -23.62 3.09
CA LYS A 550 65.58 -23.30 3.31
C LYS A 550 66.38 -23.15 2.01
N ARG A 551 66.35 -21.94 1.44
CA ARG A 551 67.52 -21.37 0.75
C ARG A 551 67.61 -19.88 1.04
N GLN A 552 68.75 -19.46 1.60
CA GLN A 552 69.02 -18.09 1.99
C GLN A 552 70.10 -17.48 1.07
N ARG A 553 69.97 -16.18 0.78
CA ARG A 553 71.01 -15.21 0.35
C ARG A 553 71.70 -15.42 -1.01
N LYS A 554 71.55 -14.41 -1.88
CA LYS A 554 72.46 -13.25 -2.11
C LYS A 554 71.70 -12.24 -3.00
N GLY A 555 71.94 -10.93 -3.01
CA GLY A 555 72.87 -10.14 -2.21
C GLY A 555 73.49 -8.98 -3.00
N LEU A 556 72.79 -7.84 -3.05
CA LEU A 556 73.30 -6.47 -3.17
C LEU A 556 72.14 -5.49 -2.90
#